data_AF-A0A822VD23-F1
#
_entry.id   AF-A0A822VD23-F1
#
_cell.length_a   1.000
_cell.length_b   1.000
_cell.length_c   1.000
_cell.angle_alpha   90.00
_cell.angle_beta   90.00
_cell.angle_gamma   90.00
#
_symmetry.space_group_name_H-M   'P 1'
#
loop_
_entity.id
_entity.type
_entity.pdbx_description
1 polymer ?
#
loop_
_entity_poly.entity_id
_entity_poly.type
_entity_poly.pdbx_seq_one_letter_code
_entity_poly.pdbx_strand_id
1 'polypeptide(L)' 'MLQTVLAEPAWHGRMAPEDYRGLTPLIYAHVNPYGRFDLDLGSRIDFSKIAA' A
#
# COMPACT_ATOMS: atom_id res chain seq x y z
N MET A 1 -8.42 -12.35 -10.17
CA MET A 1 -7.83 -11.89 -8.89
C MET A 1 -6.32 -12.06 -8.94
N LEU A 2 -5.56 -11.35 -8.10
CA LEU A 2 -4.07 -11.31 -8.12
C LEU A 2 -3.41 -12.70 -8.20
N GLN A 3 -3.90 -13.67 -7.41
CA GLN A 3 -3.38 -15.04 -7.41
C GLN A 3 -3.47 -15.75 -8.76
N THR A 4 -4.46 -15.41 -9.59
CA THR A 4 -4.61 -15.96 -10.95
C THR A 4 -3.53 -15.42 -11.89
N VAL A 5 -3.19 -14.14 -11.76
CA VAL A 5 -2.15 -13.49 -12.58
C VAL A 5 -0.77 -14.00 -12.18
N LEU A 6 -0.49 -14.10 -10.88
CA LEU A 6 0.80 -14.59 -10.38
C LEU A 6 1.04 -16.09 -10.66
N ALA A 7 -0.02 -16.85 -10.95
CA ALA A 7 0.11 -18.25 -11.38
C ALA A 7 0.63 -18.38 -12.82
N GLU A 8 0.61 -17.31 -13.63
CA GLU A 8 1.10 -17.39 -15.01
C GLU A 8 2.65 -17.54 -15.03
N PRO A 9 3.20 -18.42 -15.89
CA PRO A 9 4.64 -18.69 -15.96
C PRO A 9 5.50 -17.45 -16.26
N ALA A 10 4.93 -16.47 -16.96
CA ALA A 10 5.60 -15.22 -17.31
C ALA A 10 6.08 -14.43 -16.07
N TRP A 11 5.42 -14.59 -14.92
CA TRP A 11 5.75 -13.85 -13.70
C TRP A 11 6.74 -14.60 -12.81
N HIS A 12 6.75 -15.94 -12.83
CA HIS A 12 7.63 -16.76 -11.99
C HIS A 12 9.12 -16.48 -12.18
N GLY A 13 9.56 -16.22 -13.42
CA GLY A 13 10.95 -15.91 -13.73
C GLY A 13 11.29 -14.42 -13.70
N ARG A 14 10.29 -13.55 -13.52
CA ARG A 14 10.42 -12.09 -13.63
C ARG A 14 10.45 -11.40 -12.28
N MET A 15 9.84 -12.00 -11.26
CA MET A 15 9.76 -11.42 -9.92
C MET A 15 11.07 -11.59 -9.15
N ALA A 16 11.54 -10.49 -8.59
CA ALA A 16 12.62 -10.47 -7.63
C ALA A 16 12.08 -10.66 -6.19
N PRO A 17 12.94 -11.04 -5.23
CA PRO A 17 12.57 -11.10 -3.81
C PRO A 17 11.87 -9.83 -3.29
N GLU A 18 12.26 -8.66 -3.80
CA GLU A 18 11.68 -7.35 -3.52
C GLU A 18 10.23 -7.24 -4.01
N ASP A 19 9.90 -7.78 -5.17
CA ASP A 19 8.55 -7.72 -5.75
C ASP A 19 7.56 -8.56 -4.93
N TYR A 20 8.00 -9.71 -4.40
CA TYR A 20 7.20 -10.55 -3.51
C TYR A 20 6.88 -9.84 -2.19
N ARG A 21 7.80 -9.03 -1.66
CA ARG A 21 7.55 -8.19 -0.47
C ARG A 21 6.52 -7.10 -0.76
N GLY A 22 6.45 -6.62 -2.00
CA GLY A 22 5.44 -5.68 -2.49
C GLY A 22 4.03 -6.26 -2.66
N LEU A 23 3.87 -7.59 -2.64
CA LEU A 23 2.55 -8.24 -2.65
C LEU A 23 1.83 -8.17 -1.29
N THR A 24 2.59 -8.09 -0.19
CA THR A 24 2.07 -7.98 1.18
C THR A 24 1.25 -6.70 1.43
N PRO A 25 1.70 -5.49 1.04
CA PRO A 25 0.91 -4.27 1.25
C PRO A 25 -0.38 -4.22 0.45
N LEU A 26 -0.54 -4.97 -0.65
CA LEU A 26 -1.77 -4.98 -1.47
C LEU A 26 -2.98 -5.61 -0.75
N ILE A 27 -2.73 -6.48 0.24
CA ILE A 27 -3.79 -7.11 1.06
C ILE A 27 -4.34 -6.12 2.09
N TYR A 28 -3.49 -5.23 2.63
CA TYR A 28 -3.88 -4.23 3.62
C TYR A 28 -4.20 -2.85 3.01
N ALA A 29 -3.75 -2.54 1.80
CA ALA A 29 -4.01 -1.24 1.16
C ALA A 29 -5.49 -1.00 0.82
N HIS A 30 -6.27 -2.06 0.60
CA HIS A 30 -7.72 -1.94 0.36
C HIS A 30 -8.57 -1.95 1.62
N VAL A 31 -7.97 -2.22 2.79
CA VAL A 31 -8.66 -2.17 4.08
C VAL A 31 -7.95 -1.14 4.93
N ASN A 32 -8.42 0.10 4.90
CA ASN A 32 -8.01 1.07 5.90
C ASN A 32 -8.70 0.68 7.23
N PRO A 33 -7.99 0.10 8.23
CA PRO A 33 -8.62 -0.28 9.50
C PRO A 33 -9.08 0.95 10.29
N TYR A 34 -8.66 2.15 9.88
CA TYR A 34 -8.97 3.43 10.50
C TYR A 34 -10.13 4.18 9.82
N GLY A 35 -10.84 3.53 8.88
CA GLY A 35 -11.99 4.13 8.19
C GLY A 35 -11.60 4.96 6.96
N ARG A 36 -12.54 5.72 6.39
CA ARG A 36 -12.28 6.60 5.24
C ARG A 36 -11.49 7.82 5.70
N PHE A 37 -10.33 8.08 5.08
CA PHE A 37 -9.54 9.28 5.30
C PHE A 37 -9.76 10.24 4.12
N ASP A 38 -10.55 11.29 4.33
CA ASP A 38 -10.69 12.36 3.35
C ASP A 38 -9.51 13.33 3.51
N LEU A 39 -8.55 13.23 2.61
CA LEU A 39 -7.36 14.08 2.59
C LEU A 39 -7.75 15.51 2.19
N ASP A 40 -7.66 16.45 3.13
CA ASP A 40 -7.72 17.88 2.86
C ASP A 40 -6.33 18.41 2.49
N LEU A 41 -6.12 18.73 1.21
CA LEU A 41 -4.87 19.32 0.71
C LEU A 41 -4.71 20.82 1.04
N GLY A 42 -5.77 21.47 1.55
CA GLY A 42 -5.73 22.82 2.08
C GLY A 42 -5.20 22.88 3.51
N SER A 43 -5.30 21.78 4.25
CA SER A 43 -4.73 21.61 5.58
C SER A 43 -3.21 21.42 5.49
N ARG A 44 -2.45 22.22 6.25
CA ARG A 44 -0.99 22.09 6.37
C ARG A 44 -0.63 21.78 7.81
N ILE A 45 0.38 20.93 7.99
CA ILE A 45 0.96 20.63 9.30
C ILE A 45 1.52 21.94 9.89
N ASP A 46 1.05 22.29 11.08
CA ASP A 46 1.57 23.40 11.86
C ASP A 46 2.79 22.93 12.66
N PHE A 47 3.98 23.23 12.14
CA PHE A 47 5.26 22.88 12.77
C PHE A 47 5.55 23.64 14.07
N SER A 48 4.75 24.66 14.42
CA SER A 48 4.92 25.40 15.68
C SER A 48 4.22 24.72 16.86
N LYS A 49 3.29 23.80 16.60
CA LYS A 49 2.70 22.95 17.65
C LYS A 49 3.61 21.79 17.97
N ILE A 50 4.29 21.88 19.11
CA ILE A 50 4.97 20.73 19.72
C ILE A 50 3.90 19.75 20.20
N ALA A 51 4.06 18.47 19.88
CA ALA A 51 3.18 17.40 20.37
C ALA A 51 3.24 17.36 21.90
N ALA A 52 2.07 17.38 22.55
CA ALA A 52 1.92 17.28 24.00
C ALA A 52 2.28 15.89 24.53
#